data_AF-A0A178LQT6-F1
#
_entry.id   AF-A0A178LQT6-F1
#
_cell.length_a   1.000
_cell.length_b   1.000
_cell.length_c   1.000
_cell.angle_alpha   90.00
_cell.angle_beta   90.00
_cell.angle_gamma   90.00
#
_symmetry.space_group_name_H-M   'P 1'
#
loop_
_entity.id
_entity.type
_entity.pdbx_description
1 polymer ?
#
loop_
_entity_poly.entity_id
_entity_poly.type
_entity_poly.pdbx_seq_one_letter_code
_entity_poly.pdbx_strand_id
1 'polypeptide(L)' 'METTQVAVEDVVQGDELLMTSDDDPNPQVFRVAEVEHIHTMAYGDEPRVVLTSEPTRAGRDPMVLAYQRGTRLRKVVG' A
#
# COMPACT_ATOMS: atom_id res chain seq x y z
N MET A 1 13.50 2.56 -12.05
CA MET A 1 12.42 1.70 -11.58
C MET A 1 11.18 2.10 -12.35
N GLU A 2 10.55 1.19 -13.08
CA GLU A 2 9.31 1.49 -13.80
C GLU A 2 8.14 1.36 -12.81
N THR A 3 7.14 2.23 -12.91
CA THR A 3 5.94 2.16 -12.06
C THR A 3 4.67 2.31 -12.88
N THR A 4 3.57 1.76 -12.37
CA THR A 4 2.23 1.91 -12.91
C THR A 4 1.25 2.38 -11.84
N GLN A 5 0.18 3.05 -12.26
CA GLN A 5 -0.87 3.58 -11.39
C GLN A 5 -1.98 2.53 -11.21
N VAL A 6 -1.99 1.88 -10.05
CA VAL A 6 -2.97 0.84 -9.68
C VAL A 6 -3.98 1.38 -8.66
N ALA A 7 -5.23 0.93 -8.71
CA ALA A 7 -6.18 1.23 -7.64
C ALA A 7 -5.77 0.46 -6.38
N VAL A 8 -5.97 1.04 -5.19
CA VAL A 8 -5.60 0.36 -3.93
C VAL A 8 -6.33 -0.96 -3.74
N GLU A 9 -7.53 -1.11 -4.32
CA GLU A 9 -8.28 -2.36 -4.31
C GLU A 9 -7.68 -3.49 -5.15
N ASP A 10 -6.83 -3.15 -6.13
CA ASP A 10 -6.16 -4.13 -6.99
C ASP A 10 -4.76 -4.50 -6.47
N VAL A 11 -4.34 -3.93 -5.34
CA VAL A 11 -3.07 -4.27 -4.68
C VAL A 11 -3.19 -5.63 -4.02
N VAL A 12 -2.17 -6.46 -4.20
CA VAL A 12 -2.10 -7.79 -3.61
C VAL A 12 -0.86 -7.96 -2.74
N GLN A 13 -0.89 -8.97 -1.87
CA GLN A 13 0.29 -9.38 -1.12
C GLN A 13 1.46 -9.68 -2.06
N GLY A 14 2.64 -9.20 -1.70
CA GLY A 14 3.88 -9.30 -2.49
C GLY A 14 4.12 -8.11 -3.42
N ASP A 15 3.13 -7.24 -3.63
CA ASP A 15 3.33 -6.02 -4.42
C ASP A 15 4.31 -5.06 -3.76
N GLU A 16 5.10 -4.37 -4.59
CA GLU A 16 5.98 -3.29 -4.16
C GLU A 16 5.38 -1.95 -4.60
N LEU A 17 5.20 -1.05 -3.64
CA LEU A 17 4.61 0.26 -3.86
C LEU A 17 5.65 1.35 -3.61
N LEU A 18 5.67 2.35 -4.49
CA LEU A 18 6.56 3.50 -4.36
C LEU A 18 5.86 4.62 -3.58
N MET A 19 6.39 4.94 -2.40
CA MET A 19 5.79 5.94 -1.51
C MET A 19 6.24 7.37 -1.82
N THR A 20 7.40 7.55 -2.44
CA THR A 20 8.04 8.85 -2.74
C THR A 20 7.96 9.17 -4.23
N SER A 21 8.09 10.43 -4.64
CA SER A 21 8.08 10.84 -6.06
C SER A 21 9.14 10.12 -6.91
N ASP A 22 8.91 10.03 -8.22
CA ASP A 22 9.82 9.32 -9.15
C ASP A 22 11.21 9.97 -9.24
N ASP A 23 11.28 11.28 -9.01
CA ASP A 23 12.53 12.05 -8.98
C ASP A 23 13.24 11.99 -7.60
N ASP A 24 12.72 11.22 -6.64
CA ASP A 24 13.36 11.08 -5.34
C ASP A 24 14.66 10.27 -5.49
N PRO A 25 15.83 10.82 -5.09
CA PRO A 25 17.10 10.10 -5.17
C PRO A 25 17.17 8.87 -4.24
N ASN A 26 16.28 8.78 -3.23
CA ASN A 26 16.20 7.65 -2.29
C ASN A 26 14.75 7.13 -2.20
N PRO A 27 14.28 6.41 -3.23
CA PRO A 27 12.90 5.95 -3.28
C PRO A 27 12.57 5.03 -2.10
N GLN A 28 11.48 5.34 -1.37
CA GLN A 28 10.98 4.44 -0.32
C GLN A 28 9.99 3.43 -0.91
N VAL A 29 10.34 2.15 -0.77
CA VAL A 29 9.52 1.03 -1.22
C VAL A 29 8.74 0.45 -0.05
N PHE A 30 7.43 0.30 -0.24
CA PHE A 30 6.53 -0.42 0.65
C PHE A 30 6.23 -1.78 0.05
N ARG A 31 6.74 -2.84 0.66
CA ARG A 31 6.46 -4.22 0.23
C ARG A 31 5.26 -4.74 0.99
N VAL A 32 4.19 -5.08 0.29
CA VAL A 32 2.90 -5.44 0.89
C VAL A 32 2.97 -6.87 1.45
N ALA A 33 2.81 -7.01 2.76
CA ALA A 33 2.72 -8.29 3.44
C ALA A 33 1.26 -8.76 3.61
N GLU A 34 0.33 -7.82 3.80
CA GLU A 34 -1.09 -8.13 4.01
C GLU A 34 -1.98 -7.03 3.42
N VAL A 35 -3.14 -7.43 2.93
CA VAL A 35 -4.18 -6.54 2.40
C VAL A 35 -5.50 -6.89 3.07
N GLU A 36 -6.11 -5.94 3.77
CA GLU A 36 -7.40 -6.10 4.43
C GLU A 36 -8.43 -5.14 3.82
N HIS A 37 -9.54 -5.69 3.33
CA HIS A 37 -10.66 -4.90 2.84
C HIS A 37 -11.70 -4.71 3.94
N ILE A 38 -11.73 -3.50 4.52
CA ILE A 38 -12.68 -3.16 5.56
C ILE A 38 -13.99 -2.71 4.92
N HIS A 39 -14.98 -3.59 5.00
CA HIS A 39 -16.37 -3.29 4.70
C HIS A 39 -17.08 -2.94 6.00
N THR A 40 -17.43 -1.67 6.18
CA THR A 40 -18.19 -1.27 7.37
C THR A 40 -19.68 -1.48 7.17
N MET A 41 -20.34 -1.95 8.23
CA MET A 41 -21.79 -2.08 8.34
C MET A 41 -22.37 -1.01 9.30
N ALA A 42 -21.51 -0.22 9.95
CA ALA A 42 -21.90 0.81 10.91
C ALA A 42 -22.11 2.16 10.20
N TYR A 43 -23.16 2.88 10.60
CA TYR A 43 -23.53 4.15 9.99
C TYR A 43 -22.45 5.22 10.24
N GLY A 44 -21.84 5.71 9.15
CA GLY A 44 -20.86 6.81 9.18
C GLY A 44 -19.41 6.39 8.99
N ASP A 45 -19.09 5.09 9.00
CA ASP A 45 -17.77 4.62 8.59
C ASP A 45 -17.68 4.53 7.06
N GLU A 46 -16.50 4.81 6.50
CA GLU A 46 -16.24 4.65 5.08
C GLU A 46 -15.49 3.35 4.80
N PRO A 47 -15.86 2.62 3.72
CA PRO A 47 -15.08 1.47 3.26
C PRO A 47 -13.63 1.87 2.93
N ARG A 48 -12.67 1.06 3.39
CA ARG A 48 -11.23 1.34 3.23
C ARG A 48 -10.44 0.06 2.99
N VAL A 49 -9.25 0.22 2.44
CA VAL A 49 -8.26 -0.85 2.29
C VAL A 49 -7.11 -0.56 3.24
N VAL A 50 -6.73 -1.53 4.05
CA VAL A 50 -5.58 -1.46 4.94
C VAL A 50 -4.46 -2.32 4.35
N LEU A 51 -3.30 -1.70 4.18
CA LEU A 51 -2.09 -2.36 3.71
C LEU A 51 -1.10 -2.46 4.86
N THR A 52 -0.57 -3.66 5.10
CA THR A 52 0.50 -3.90 6.06
C THR A 52 1.78 -4.24 5.31
N SER A 53 2.90 -3.63 5.68
CA SER A 53 4.19 -3.85 5.03
C SER A 53 4.91 -5.08 5.59
N GLU A 54 5.83 -5.64 4.81
CA GLU A 54 6.90 -6.44 5.39
C GLU A 54 7.77 -5.54 6.31
N PRO A 55 8.26 -6.07 7.44
CA PRO A 55 9.19 -5.33 8.28
C PRO A 55 10.53 -5.20 7.56
N THR A 56 11.05 -3.97 7.47
CA THR A 56 12.32 -3.69 6.77
C THR A 56 13.54 -4.34 7.42
N ARG A 57 13.45 -4.71 8.71
CA ARG A 57 14.45 -5.47 9.48
C ARG A 57 13.78 -6.35 10.52
N ALA A 58 14.42 -7.47 10.87
CA ALA A 58 13.97 -8.34 11.96
C ALA A 58 13.82 -7.53 13.27
N GLY A 59 12.65 -7.63 13.91
CA GLY A 59 12.34 -6.92 15.15
C GLY A 59 11.85 -5.48 14.99
N ARG A 60 11.61 -5.00 13.77
CA ARG A 60 10.86 -3.75 13.52
C ARG A 60 9.38 -4.06 13.33
N ASP A 61 8.54 -3.14 13.79
CA ASP A 61 7.11 -3.19 13.51
C ASP A 61 6.85 -2.96 12.01
N PRO A 62 5.91 -3.71 11.41
CA PRO A 62 5.45 -3.45 10.05
C PRO A 62 4.73 -2.10 10.00
N MET A 63 4.79 -1.44 8.85
CA MET A 63 4.03 -0.22 8.63
C MET A 63 2.60 -0.56 8.20
N VAL A 64 1.61 0.09 8.80
CA VAL A 64 0.20 -0.11 8.49
C VAL A 64 -0.36 1.18 7.94
N LEU A 65 -0.93 1.13 6.73
CA LEU A 65 -1.49 2.28 6.03
C LEU A 65 -2.94 2.00 5.65
N ALA A 66 -3.82 2.95 5.93
CA ALA A 66 -5.23 2.87 5.58
C ALA A 66 -5.56 3.86 4.45
N TYR A 67 -6.18 3.36 3.40
CA TYR A 67 -6.55 4.13 2.22
C TYR A 67 -8.05 4.06 1.98
N GLN A 68 -8.61 5.19 1.55
CA GLN A 68 -9.95 5.19 0.98
C GLN A 68 -9.95 4.40 -0.34
N ARG A 69 -11.08 3.74 -0.60
CA ARG A 69 -11.32 3.08 -1.89
C ARG A 69 -11.21 4.07 -3.05
N GLY A 70 -10.70 3.62 -4.19
CA GLY A 70 -10.41 4.46 -5.36
C GLY A 70 -9.10 5.26 -5.27
N THR A 71 -8.38 5.19 -4.15
CA THR A 71 -7.02 5.75 -4.07
C THR A 71 -6.13 5.06 -5.10
N ARG A 72 -5.36 5.86 -5.87
CA ARG A 72 -4.38 5.33 -6.81
C ARG A 72 -2.99 5.32 -6.17
N LEU A 73 -2.33 4.19 -6.25
CA LEU A 73 -1.00 3.95 -5.74
C LEU A 73 -0.05 3.65 -6.89
N ARG A 74 1.23 3.98 -6.69
CA ARG A 74 2.28 3.64 -7.65
C ARG A 74 2.82 2.27 -7.30
N LYS A 75 2.54 1.30 -8.15
CA LYS A 75 3.09 -0.05 -8.07
C LYS A 75 4.32 -0.15 -8.93
N VAL A 76 5.40 -0.68 -8.37
CA VAL A 76 6.63 -1.01 -9.09
C VAL A 76 6.32 -2.13 -10.08
N VAL A 77 6.75 -1.96 -11.33
CA VAL A 77 6.68 -2.99 -12.36
C VAL A 77 8.10 -3.28 -12.84
N GLY A 78 8.47 -4.55 -12.82
CA GLY A 78 9.82 -5.05 -13.11
C GLY A 78 9.85 -6.57 -13.08
#